data_AF-A0A392QBX7-F1
#
_entry.id   AF-A0A392QBX7-F1
#
_cell.length_a   1.000
_cell.length_b   1.000
_cell.length_c   1.000
_cell.angle_alpha   90.00
_cell.angle_beta   90.00
_cell.angle_gamma   90.00
#
_symmetry.space_group_name_H-M   'P 1'
#
loop_
_entity.id
_entity.type
_entity.pdbx_description
1 polymer ?
#
loop_
_entity_poly.entity_id
_entity_poly.type
_entity_poly.pdbx_seq_one_letter_code
_entity_poly.pdbx_strand_id
1 'polypeptide(L)'
;MLGECQSLLSNISLQVQTSDRWQCQPDPDTGYTVRGAYQLLTTIDSVTVDDAEHLIWHPQVPLKVSIFAWRLLRDRLPTKSNLVTRGILSSAAHLCVSGCGGAESAYHLFISCSTFGSIWDLVCTWIDNSSTGSTSIRDHFVQFTYSAGGSRARRSFLQLIWLASVWVVWTERNHR
;
A
#
# COMPACT_ATOMS: atom_id res chain seq x y z
N MET A 1 -15.09 2.66 27.47
CA MET A 1 -14.05 1.76 28.02
C MET A 1 -14.57 0.80 29.07
N LEU A 2 -15.03 1.20 30.26
CA LEU A 2 -15.49 0.24 31.30
C LEU A 2 -16.65 -0.67 30.86
N GLY A 3 -17.63 -0.14 30.12
CA GLY A 3 -18.78 -0.92 29.62
C GLY A 3 -18.43 -1.94 28.53
N GLU A 4 -17.40 -1.67 27.72
CA GLU A 4 -16.90 -2.60 26.68
C GLU A 4 -16.14 -3.76 27.32
N CYS A 5 -15.38 -3.50 28.39
CA CYS A 5 -14.75 -4.57 29.16
C CYS A 5 -15.80 -5.45 29.86
N GLN A 6 -16.88 -4.88 30.38
CA GLN A 6 -17.96 -5.65 31.02
C GLN A 6 -18.70 -6.58 30.04
N SER A 7 -18.93 -6.15 28.80
CA SER A 7 -19.58 -7.01 27.79
C SER A 7 -18.67 -8.13 27.28
N LEU A 8 -17.35 -7.90 27.23
CA LEU A 8 -16.39 -8.94 26.84
C LEU A 8 -16.24 -10.03 27.91
N LEU A 9 -16.44 -9.68 29.18
CA LEU A 9 -16.28 -10.58 30.32
C LEU A 9 -17.59 -11.29 30.74
N SER A 10 -18.75 -10.90 30.18
CA SER A 10 -20.05 -11.44 30.61
C SER A 10 -20.22 -12.94 30.36
N ASN A 11 -19.45 -13.51 29.42
CA ASN A 11 -19.50 -14.92 29.05
C ASN A 11 -18.33 -15.74 29.64
N ILE A 12 -17.51 -15.14 30.51
CA ILE A 12 -16.36 -15.82 31.12
C ILE A 12 -16.76 -16.38 32.48
N SER A 13 -16.75 -17.71 32.62
CA SER A 13 -16.89 -18.38 33.91
C SER A 13 -15.51 -18.72 34.46
N LEU A 14 -15.16 -18.14 35.61
CA LEU A 14 -13.89 -18.38 36.28
C LEU A 14 -13.91 -19.76 36.95
N GLN A 15 -12.97 -20.63 36.58
CA GLN A 15 -12.83 -21.95 37.17
C GLN A 15 -11.68 -21.95 38.19
N VAL A 16 -12.02 -21.95 39.48
CA VAL A 16 -11.05 -21.77 40.60
C VAL A 16 -10.05 -22.94 40.75
N GLN A 17 -10.33 -24.08 40.11
CA GLN A 17 -9.55 -25.32 40.25
C GLN A 17 -8.75 -25.69 38.99
N THR A 18 -8.75 -24.84 37.96
CA THR A 18 -8.00 -25.07 36.73
C THR A 18 -6.91 -24.01 36.58
N SER A 19 -5.72 -24.43 36.15
CA SER A 19 -4.62 -23.51 35.85
C SER A 19 -4.92 -22.76 34.56
N ASP A 20 -4.58 -21.47 34.52
CA ASP A 20 -4.68 -20.66 33.31
C ASP A 20 -3.84 -21.27 32.19
N ARG A 21 -4.43 -21.33 30.99
CA ARG A 21 -3.76 -21.80 29.77
C ARG A 21 -4.06 -20.86 28.61
N TRP A 22 -3.04 -20.61 27.79
CA TRP A 22 -3.23 -19.92 26.52
C TRP A 22 -4.01 -20.84 25.56
N GLN A 23 -5.14 -20.37 25.07
CA GLN A 23 -5.92 -21.08 24.04
C GLN A 23 -5.76 -20.34 22.72
N CYS A 24 -5.40 -21.08 21.67
CA CYS A 24 -5.33 -20.52 20.33
C CYS A 24 -6.67 -20.76 19.62
N GLN A 25 -7.46 -19.71 19.41
CA GLN A 25 -8.52 -19.76 18.41
C GLN A 25 -7.83 -19.89 17.04
N PRO A 26 -8.18 -20.88 16.19
CA PRO A 26 -9.52 -21.45 16.00
C PRO A 26 -9.79 -22.83 16.61
N ASP A 27 -8.82 -23.50 17.25
CA ASP A 27 -8.98 -24.85 17.82
C ASP A 27 -8.60 -24.86 19.31
N PRO A 28 -9.59 -24.75 20.23
CA PRO A 28 -9.34 -24.69 21.67
C PRO A 28 -8.88 -26.01 22.29
N ASP A 29 -9.02 -27.14 21.58
CA ASP A 29 -8.70 -28.48 22.08
C ASP A 29 -7.30 -28.93 21.64
N THR A 30 -6.94 -28.70 20.36
CA THR A 30 -5.64 -29.09 19.79
C THR A 30 -4.56 -28.03 20.03
N GLY A 31 -4.95 -26.78 20.28
CA GLY A 31 -4.02 -25.65 20.48
C GLY A 31 -3.51 -25.05 19.16
N TYR A 32 -2.33 -24.43 19.19
CA TYR A 32 -1.77 -23.78 18.00
C TYR A 32 -1.38 -24.83 16.94
N THR A 33 -1.94 -24.69 15.75
CA THR A 33 -1.48 -25.43 14.57
C THR A 33 -1.15 -24.45 13.47
N VAL A 34 -0.06 -24.70 12.74
CA VAL A 34 0.32 -23.90 11.56
C VAL A 34 -0.81 -23.90 10.54
N ARG A 35 -1.50 -25.04 10.37
CA ARG A 35 -2.66 -25.18 9.49
C ARG A 35 -3.83 -24.29 9.92
N GLY A 36 -4.23 -24.32 11.20
CA GLY A 36 -5.35 -23.53 11.72
C GLY A 36 -5.05 -22.03 11.69
N ALA A 37 -3.83 -21.63 12.05
CA ALA A 37 -3.38 -20.25 11.93
C ALA A 37 -3.37 -19.78 10.46
N TYR A 38 -2.83 -20.60 9.55
CA TYR A 38 -2.84 -20.29 8.12
C TYR A 38 -4.27 -20.14 7.58
N GLN A 39 -5.16 -21.08 7.89
CA GLN A 39 -6.56 -21.02 7.49
C GLN A 39 -7.26 -19.78 8.02
N LEU A 40 -7.08 -19.46 9.31
CA LEU A 40 -7.62 -18.24 9.92
C LEU A 40 -7.14 -16.98 9.17
N LEU A 41 -5.82 -16.87 8.96
CA LEU A 41 -5.22 -15.75 8.24
C LEU A 41 -5.76 -15.65 6.81
N THR A 42 -5.84 -16.75 6.07
CA THR A 42 -6.33 -16.74 4.68
C THR A 42 -7.85 -16.55 4.55
N THR A 43 -8.61 -16.84 5.61
CA THR A 43 -10.08 -16.64 5.62
C THR A 43 -10.43 -15.20 5.97
N ILE A 44 -9.67 -14.58 6.88
CA ILE A 44 -9.79 -13.14 7.18
C ILE A 44 -9.30 -12.30 6.00
N ASP A 45 -8.27 -12.79 5.29
CA ASP A 45 -7.68 -12.14 4.13
C ASP A 45 -8.38 -12.53 2.81
N SER A 46 -9.69 -12.84 2.83
CA SER A 46 -10.54 -12.69 1.63
C SER A 46 -10.72 -11.20 1.29
N VAL A 47 -9.62 -10.45 1.33
CA VAL A 47 -9.50 -9.14 0.74
C VAL A 47 -9.70 -9.37 -0.74
N THR A 48 -10.76 -8.77 -1.29
CA THR A 48 -10.92 -8.59 -2.73
C THR A 48 -9.57 -8.14 -3.26
N VAL A 49 -8.85 -9.04 -3.95
CA VAL A 49 -7.53 -8.72 -4.49
C VAL A 49 -7.76 -7.56 -5.43
N ASP A 50 -7.34 -6.40 -4.96
CA ASP A 50 -7.63 -5.11 -5.57
C ASP A 50 -7.10 -5.15 -7.01
N ASP A 51 -7.84 -4.61 -7.99
CA ASP A 51 -7.42 -4.66 -9.39
C ASP A 51 -5.97 -4.16 -9.56
N ALA A 52 -5.53 -3.20 -8.75
CA ALA A 52 -4.16 -2.71 -8.74
C ALA A 52 -3.13 -3.80 -8.38
N GLU A 53 -3.43 -4.72 -7.47
CA GLU A 53 -2.52 -5.81 -7.05
C GLU A 53 -2.30 -6.85 -8.15
N HIS A 54 -3.24 -7.02 -9.08
CA HIS A 54 -3.03 -7.85 -10.27
C HIS A 54 -2.24 -7.12 -11.36
N LEU A 55 -2.44 -5.80 -11.50
CA LEU A 55 -1.87 -5.01 -12.59
C LEU A 55 -0.36 -4.72 -12.40
N ILE A 56 0.19 -4.80 -11.18
CA ILE A 56 1.62 -4.55 -10.89
C ILE A 56 2.58 -5.62 -11.43
N TRP A 57 2.10 -6.84 -11.66
CA TRP A 57 2.94 -7.97 -12.08
C TRP A 57 3.05 -8.02 -13.60
N HIS A 58 3.94 -7.21 -14.16
CA HIS A 58 4.12 -7.10 -15.60
C HIS A 58 5.39 -7.84 -16.07
N PRO A 59 5.32 -8.72 -17.09
CA PRO A 59 6.44 -9.60 -17.48
C PRO A 59 7.66 -8.85 -18.04
N GLN A 60 7.46 -7.65 -18.61
CA GLN A 60 8.53 -6.83 -19.17
C GLN A 60 9.19 -5.89 -18.13
N VAL A 61 8.74 -5.94 -16.87
CA VAL A 61 9.27 -5.11 -15.79
C VAL A 61 10.14 -5.97 -14.88
N PRO A 62 11.36 -5.53 -14.51
CA PRO A 62 12.17 -6.25 -13.55
C PRO A 62 11.43 -6.45 -12.22
N LEU A 63 11.54 -7.63 -11.62
CA LEU A 63 10.82 -7.98 -10.39
C LEU A 63 11.00 -6.95 -9.27
N LYS A 64 12.18 -6.32 -9.17
CA LYS A 64 12.46 -5.25 -8.19
C LYS A 64 11.49 -4.07 -8.29
N VAL A 65 11.06 -3.72 -9.52
CA VAL A 65 10.15 -2.60 -9.77
C VAL A 65 8.72 -3.00 -9.44
N SER A 66 8.30 -4.23 -9.75
CA SER A 66 6.98 -4.74 -9.33
C SER A 66 6.86 -4.84 -7.80
N ILE A 67 7.90 -5.33 -7.12
CA ILE A 67 7.95 -5.36 -5.64
C ILE A 67 7.90 -3.93 -5.08
N PHE A 68 8.60 -3.00 -5.70
CA PHE A 68 8.53 -1.58 -5.33
C PHE A 68 7.11 -1.03 -5.47
N ALA A 69 6.45 -1.25 -6.61
CA ALA A 69 5.09 -0.79 -6.86
C ALA A 69 4.09 -1.42 -5.87
N TRP A 70 4.24 -2.72 -5.58
CA TRP A 70 3.45 -3.38 -4.56
C TRP A 70 3.59 -2.72 -3.17
N ARG A 71 4.82 -2.37 -2.78
CA ARG A 71 5.07 -1.64 -1.52
C ARG A 71 4.51 -0.22 -1.56
N LEU A 72 4.57 0.45 -2.71
CA LEU A 72 4.01 1.79 -2.93
C LEU A 72 2.50 1.80 -2.72
N LEU A 73 1.78 0.88 -3.36
CA LEU A 73 0.32 0.79 -3.30
C LEU A 73 -0.22 0.43 -1.90
N ARG A 74 0.64 -0.12 -1.04
CA ARG A 74 0.34 -0.45 0.37
C ARG A 74 0.87 0.58 1.36
N ASP A 75 1.39 1.71 0.87
CA ASP A 75 2.04 2.75 1.67
C ASP A 75 3.12 2.20 2.61
N ARG A 76 3.93 1.25 2.11
CA ARG A 76 5.00 0.59 2.88
C ARG A 76 6.40 1.06 2.52
N LEU A 77 6.53 2.04 1.62
CA LEU A 77 7.81 2.64 1.29
C LEU A 77 8.37 3.48 2.46
N PRO A 78 9.71 3.60 2.56
CA PRO A 78 10.37 4.44 3.56
C PRO A 78 10.32 5.94 3.16
N THR A 79 9.12 6.47 2.94
CA THR A 79 8.89 7.92 2.82
C THR A 79 9.14 8.56 4.19
N LYS A 80 9.53 9.85 4.23
CA LYS A 80 9.82 10.49 5.53
C LYS A 80 8.61 10.46 6.46
N SER A 81 7.39 10.65 5.95
CA SER A 81 6.18 10.52 6.76
C SER A 81 6.05 9.12 7.38
N ASN A 82 6.28 8.06 6.61
CA ASN A 82 6.22 6.69 7.14
C ASN A 82 7.32 6.40 8.16
N LEU A 83 8.52 6.97 7.97
CA LEU A 83 9.62 6.84 8.92
C LEU A 83 9.36 7.59 10.23
N VAL A 84 8.70 8.76 10.17
CA VAL A 84 8.24 9.50 11.36
C VAL A 84 7.18 8.71 12.10
N THR A 85 6.18 8.16 11.40
CA THR A 85 5.14 7.31 12.03
C THR A 85 5.74 6.07 12.71
N ARG A 86 6.86 5.55 12.21
CA ARG A 86 7.60 4.42 12.82
C ARG A 86 8.57 4.83 13.93
N GLY A 87 8.67 6.13 14.24
CA GLY A 87 9.60 6.66 15.24
C GLY A 87 11.08 6.59 14.84
N ILE A 88 11.39 6.37 13.55
CA ILE A 88 12.76 6.32 13.03
C ILE A 88 13.31 7.73 12.81
N LEU A 89 12.45 8.65 12.33
CA LEU A 89 12.79 10.06 12.15
C LEU A 89 12.08 10.93 13.18
N SER A 90 12.70 12.07 13.53
CA SER A 90 12.05 13.11 14.33
C SER A 90 10.84 13.67 13.60
N SER A 91 9.80 14.06 14.35
CA SER A 91 8.60 14.69 13.82
C SER A 91 8.91 15.93 12.96
N ALA A 92 10.00 16.65 13.21
CA ALA A 92 10.42 17.80 12.40
C ALA A 92 10.99 17.42 11.01
N ALA A 93 11.38 16.16 10.79
CA ALA A 93 12.08 15.71 9.59
C ALA A 93 11.14 15.15 8.49
N HIS A 94 9.86 15.53 8.49
CA HIS A 94 8.85 14.99 7.57
C HIS A 94 8.79 15.71 6.21
N LEU A 95 9.54 16.80 6.01
CA LEU A 95 9.44 17.63 4.80
C LEU A 95 9.99 16.93 3.54
N CYS A 96 9.33 17.15 2.41
CA CYS A 96 9.65 16.58 1.10
C CYS A 96 11.09 16.90 0.67
N VAL A 97 11.78 15.88 0.17
CA VAL A 97 13.15 16.00 -0.37
C VAL A 97 13.28 17.00 -1.53
N SER A 98 12.20 17.31 -2.25
CA SER A 98 12.22 18.32 -3.31
C SER A 98 12.37 19.75 -2.80
N GLY A 99 12.19 19.98 -1.50
CA GLY A 99 12.20 21.31 -0.91
C GLY A 99 10.92 22.11 -1.16
N CYS A 100 9.83 21.48 -1.63
CA CYS A 100 8.56 22.17 -1.90
C CYS A 100 7.75 22.53 -0.64
N GLY A 101 8.27 22.28 0.57
CA GLY A 101 7.64 22.62 1.84
C GLY A 101 6.51 21.70 2.31
N GLY A 102 6.08 20.73 1.50
CA GLY A 102 5.07 19.74 1.87
C GLY A 102 5.64 18.56 2.68
N ALA A 103 4.77 17.80 3.37
CA ALA A 103 5.16 16.54 4.00
C ALA A 103 5.41 15.43 2.96
N GLU A 104 6.48 14.66 3.11
CA GLU A 104 6.82 13.55 2.21
C GLU A 104 5.96 12.31 2.49
N SER A 105 4.67 12.37 2.13
CA SER A 105 3.83 11.19 1.99
C SER A 105 4.04 10.55 0.62
N ALA A 106 3.63 9.28 0.45
CA ALA A 106 3.68 8.63 -0.85
C ALA A 106 2.81 9.39 -1.87
N TYR A 107 1.57 9.75 -1.51
CA TYR A 107 0.70 10.51 -2.40
C TYR A 107 1.31 11.86 -2.80
N HIS A 108 1.89 12.59 -1.85
CA HIS A 108 2.55 13.84 -2.16
C HIS A 108 3.73 13.64 -3.10
N LEU A 109 4.65 12.73 -2.75
CA LEU A 109 5.86 12.50 -3.52
C LEU A 109 5.56 12.09 -4.97
N PHE A 110 4.59 11.21 -5.18
CA PHE A 110 4.32 10.66 -6.52
C PHE A 110 3.27 11.44 -7.31
N ILE A 111 2.32 12.13 -6.68
CA ILE A 111 1.16 12.70 -7.37
C ILE A 111 1.12 14.22 -7.24
N SER A 112 1.11 14.77 -6.00
CA SER A 112 0.79 16.19 -5.79
C SER A 112 1.98 17.11 -5.58
N CYS A 113 3.21 16.60 -5.51
CA CYS A 113 4.42 17.41 -5.38
C CYS A 113 4.60 18.27 -6.64
N SER A 114 4.88 19.57 -6.46
CA SER A 114 5.12 20.48 -7.58
C SER A 114 6.33 20.12 -8.43
N THR A 115 7.31 19.40 -7.86
CA THR A 115 8.54 19.00 -8.57
C THR A 115 8.41 17.63 -9.22
N PHE A 116 7.93 16.63 -8.48
CA PHE A 116 7.85 15.26 -8.98
C PHE A 116 6.50 14.95 -9.64
N GLY A 117 5.41 15.53 -9.14
CA GLY A 117 4.06 15.33 -9.66
C GLY A 117 3.85 15.88 -11.07
N SER A 118 4.58 16.93 -11.46
CA SER A 118 4.53 17.50 -12.81
C SER A 118 4.95 16.52 -13.91
N ILE A 119 5.60 15.40 -13.56
CA ILE A 119 5.92 14.33 -14.52
C ILE A 119 4.65 13.76 -15.16
N TRP A 120 3.53 13.73 -14.45
CA TRP A 120 2.29 13.17 -14.98
C TRP A 120 1.67 14.05 -16.06
N ASP A 121 1.83 15.36 -15.98
CA ASP A 121 1.38 16.27 -17.04
C ASP A 121 2.21 16.05 -18.32
N LEU A 122 3.52 15.86 -18.18
CA LEU A 122 4.42 15.54 -19.30
C LEU A 122 4.07 14.17 -19.92
N VAL A 123 3.84 13.15 -19.08
CA VAL A 123 3.47 11.81 -19.52
C VAL A 123 2.11 11.84 -20.22
N CYS A 124 1.10 12.51 -19.65
CA CYS A 124 -0.23 12.63 -20.23
C CYS A 124 -0.21 13.34 -21.58
N THR A 125 0.57 14.42 -21.69
CA THR A 125 0.78 15.13 -22.97
C THR A 125 1.46 14.22 -24.00
N TRP A 126 2.42 13.40 -23.59
CA TRP A 126 3.14 12.49 -24.48
C TRP A 126 2.25 11.38 -25.06
N ILE A 127 1.26 10.90 -24.31
CA ILE A 127 0.37 9.80 -24.73
C ILE A 127 -0.99 10.26 -25.27
N ASP A 128 -1.16 11.57 -25.50
CA ASP A 128 -2.43 12.22 -25.88
C ASP A 128 -3.61 11.81 -24.97
N ASN A 129 -3.38 11.86 -23.66
CA ASN A 129 -4.37 11.48 -22.65
C ASN A 129 -4.62 12.61 -21.67
N SER A 130 -5.82 12.66 -21.08
CA SER A 130 -6.15 13.63 -20.04
C SER A 130 -5.78 13.07 -18.67
N SER A 131 -5.00 13.84 -17.90
CA SER A 131 -4.75 13.55 -16.48
C SER A 131 -6.06 13.61 -15.70
N THR A 132 -6.44 12.53 -15.01
CA THR A 132 -7.60 12.51 -14.13
C THR A 132 -7.17 12.81 -12.70
N GLY A 133 -7.90 13.67 -12.00
CA GLY A 133 -7.65 13.93 -10.58
C GLY A 133 -7.82 12.66 -9.77
N SER A 134 -6.72 12.13 -9.22
CA SER A 134 -6.74 10.92 -8.40
C SER A 134 -6.70 11.26 -6.91
N THR A 135 -7.58 10.62 -6.13
CA THR A 135 -7.63 10.75 -4.67
C THR A 135 -6.61 9.89 -3.93
N SER A 136 -6.12 8.82 -4.56
CA SER A 136 -5.07 7.96 -4.03
C SER A 136 -4.12 7.47 -5.13
N ILE A 137 -2.94 6.97 -4.76
CA ILE A 137 -1.98 6.39 -5.72
C ILE A 137 -2.57 5.16 -6.42
N ARG A 138 -3.42 4.40 -5.70
CA ARG A 138 -4.11 3.24 -6.25
C ARG A 138 -5.13 3.65 -7.31
N ASP A 139 -5.96 4.64 -7.00
CA ASP A 139 -6.92 5.19 -7.96
C ASP A 139 -6.19 5.74 -9.17
N HIS A 140 -5.07 6.45 -8.95
CA HIS A 140 -4.23 6.95 -10.03
C HIS A 140 -3.73 5.81 -10.94
N PHE A 141 -3.24 4.70 -10.38
CA PHE A 141 -2.75 3.57 -11.16
C PHE A 141 -3.85 2.92 -11.99
N VAL A 142 -5.00 2.66 -11.38
CA VAL A 142 -6.15 2.05 -12.07
C VAL A 142 -6.65 3.00 -13.15
N GLN A 143 -6.97 4.24 -12.81
CA GLN A 143 -7.45 5.23 -13.78
C GLN A 143 -6.46 5.42 -14.92
N PHE A 144 -5.17 5.58 -14.65
CA PHE A 144 -4.15 5.71 -15.69
C PHE A 144 -4.14 4.48 -16.63
N THR A 145 -4.18 3.28 -16.06
CA THR A 145 -4.15 2.01 -16.81
C THR A 145 -5.40 1.82 -17.69
N TYR A 146 -6.56 2.31 -17.25
CA TYR A 146 -7.85 2.16 -17.94
C TYR A 146 -8.29 3.40 -18.72
N SER A 147 -7.60 4.54 -18.56
CA SER A 147 -7.99 5.87 -19.05
C SER A 147 -8.39 5.93 -20.52
N ALA A 148 -7.82 5.05 -21.34
CA ALA A 148 -8.03 5.06 -22.78
C ALA A 148 -8.97 3.97 -23.32
N GLY A 149 -9.70 3.24 -22.46
CA GLY A 149 -10.70 2.23 -22.85
C GLY A 149 -10.19 1.14 -23.82
N GLY A 150 -8.88 0.98 -23.90
CA GLY A 150 -8.20 0.35 -25.04
C GLY A 150 -8.02 -1.15 -24.96
N SER A 151 -7.51 -1.73 -26.05
CA SER A 151 -7.13 -3.13 -26.16
C SER A 151 -6.18 -3.58 -25.04
N ARG A 152 -6.07 -4.90 -24.82
CA ARG A 152 -5.13 -5.50 -23.84
C ARG A 152 -3.69 -4.99 -24.03
N ALA A 153 -3.27 -4.79 -25.28
CA ALA A 153 -1.94 -4.27 -25.60
C ALA A 153 -1.75 -2.82 -25.11
N ARG A 154 -2.75 -1.94 -25.31
CA ARG A 154 -2.69 -0.56 -24.82
C ARG A 154 -2.65 -0.51 -23.29
N ARG A 155 -3.45 -1.36 -22.62
CA ARG A 155 -3.42 -1.50 -21.16
C ARG A 155 -2.02 -1.90 -20.66
N SER A 156 -1.43 -2.93 -21.27
CA SER A 156 -0.07 -3.39 -20.96
C SER A 156 0.96 -2.26 -21.13
N PHE A 157 0.86 -1.47 -22.20
CA PHE A 157 1.72 -0.31 -22.41
C PHE A 157 1.54 0.78 -21.35
N LEU A 158 0.30 1.11 -20.96
CA LEU A 158 0.05 2.09 -19.91
C LEU A 158 0.53 1.61 -18.52
N GLN A 159 0.41 0.32 -18.21
CA GLN A 159 1.01 -0.26 -17.00
C GLN A 159 2.52 -0.06 -16.97
N LEU A 160 3.20 -0.31 -18.09
CA LEU A 160 4.65 -0.11 -18.21
C LEU A 160 5.05 1.33 -17.95
N ILE A 161 4.37 2.27 -18.60
CA ILE A 161 4.64 3.70 -18.44
C ILE A 161 4.48 4.09 -16.97
N TRP A 162 3.37 3.69 -16.35
CA TRP A 162 3.10 4.03 -14.97
C TRP A 162 4.19 3.48 -14.03
N LEU A 163 4.52 2.19 -14.15
CA LEU A 163 5.54 1.51 -13.33
C LEU A 163 6.93 2.13 -13.53
N ALA A 164 7.28 2.51 -14.76
CA ALA A 164 8.53 3.19 -15.06
C ALA A 164 8.56 4.59 -14.43
N SER A 165 7.49 5.38 -14.56
CA SER A 165 7.40 6.74 -14.01
C SER A 165 7.58 6.75 -12.49
N VAL A 166 6.85 5.90 -11.75
CA VAL A 166 7.02 5.83 -10.29
C VAL A 166 8.39 5.31 -9.89
N TRP A 167 8.99 4.41 -10.66
CA TRP A 167 10.35 3.92 -10.39
C TRP A 167 11.40 5.01 -10.59
N VAL A 168 11.28 5.81 -11.65
CA VAL A 168 12.17 6.94 -11.92
C VAL A 168 12.08 7.97 -10.79
N VAL A 169 10.87 8.39 -10.41
CA VAL A 169 10.68 9.33 -9.28
C VAL A 169 11.32 8.80 -8.00
N TRP A 170 11.13 7.51 -7.69
CA TRP A 170 11.73 6.91 -6.50
C TRP A 170 13.26 6.85 -6.55
N THR A 171 13.82 6.54 -7.72
CA THR A 171 15.27 6.46 -7.92
C THR A 171 15.89 7.84 -7.78
N GLU A 172 15.33 8.85 -8.46
CA GLU A 172 15.77 10.25 -8.35
C GLU A 172 15.69 10.79 -6.93
N ARG A 173 14.60 10.46 -6.21
CA ARG A 173 14.46 10.82 -4.81
C ARG A 173 15.57 10.24 -3.94
N ASN A 174 16.03 9.02 -4.20
CA ASN A 174 17.08 8.37 -3.40
C ASN A 174 18.51 8.81 -3.77
N HIS A 175 18.69 9.45 -4.93
CA HIS A 175 19.98 10.04 -5.34
C HIS A 175 20.21 11.45 -4.78
N ARG A 176 19.19 12.07 -4.17
CA ARG A 176 19.25 13.37 -3.51
C ARG A 176 19.41 13.20 -2.00
#